data_AF-A0A1I8Q904-F1
#
_entry.id   AF-A0A1I8Q904-F1
#
_cell.length_a   1.000
_cell.length_b   1.000
_cell.length_c   1.000
_cell.angle_alpha   90.00
_cell.angle_beta   90.00
_cell.angle_gamma   90.00
#
_symmetry.space_group_name_H-M   'P 1'
#
loop_
_entity.id
_entity.type
_entity.pdbx_description
1 polymer ?
#
loop_
_entity_poly.entity_id
_entity_poly.type
_entity_poly.pdbx_seq_one_letter_code
_entity_poly.pdbx_strand_id
1 'polypeptide(L)'
;MTYNLQFQYGVPPEPIYWWDKWDRRNFASNGGTDILHTDEAQEFLYAFAEQLMDRRQQNGRQCLLKAICENAQIHVHQGLYSELLHRFLRPHYNMDAAYVDAWHMGQKGVDCQTSYPKATNCLLDQHTHVQEDLMGQTSVK
;
A
#
# COMPACT_ATOMS: atom_id res chain seq x y z
N MET A 1 -13.75 -33.58 -27.90
CA MET A 1 -15.14 -33.26 -27.52
C MET A 1 -15.23 -31.75 -27.41
N THR A 2 -16.06 -31.11 -28.24
CA THR A 2 -16.23 -29.65 -28.28
C THR A 2 -17.55 -29.30 -27.60
N TYR A 3 -17.49 -28.48 -26.56
CA TYR A 3 -18.66 -28.05 -25.80
C TYR A 3 -19.21 -26.78 -26.40
N ASN A 4 -20.51 -26.74 -26.68
CA ASN A 4 -21.21 -25.54 -27.15
C ASN A 4 -21.95 -24.91 -25.97
N LEU A 5 -21.41 -23.81 -25.44
CA LEU A 5 -22.03 -23.05 -24.36
C LEU A 5 -23.07 -22.11 -24.94
N GLN A 6 -24.36 -22.45 -24.75
CA GLN A 6 -25.48 -21.57 -25.08
C GLN A 6 -26.00 -20.92 -23.80
N PHE A 7 -25.90 -19.61 -23.71
CA PHE A 7 -26.43 -18.83 -22.59
C PHE A 7 -27.88 -18.41 -22.89
N GLN A 8 -28.82 -18.76 -22.01
CA GLN A 8 -30.26 -18.43 -22.15
C GLN A 8 -30.73 -17.32 -21.20
N TYR A 9 -29.85 -16.38 -20.81
CA TYR A 9 -30.30 -15.18 -20.10
C TYR A 9 -30.61 -14.07 -21.11
N GLY A 10 -31.72 -13.38 -20.89
CA GLY A 10 -32.05 -12.17 -21.66
C GLY A 10 -30.94 -11.16 -21.44
N VAL A 11 -30.25 -10.77 -22.50
CA VAL A 11 -29.24 -9.72 -22.41
C VAL A 11 -29.98 -8.43 -22.03
N PRO A 12 -29.65 -7.82 -20.89
CA PRO A 12 -30.28 -6.57 -20.51
C PRO A 12 -29.98 -5.52 -21.60
N PRO A 13 -30.97 -4.71 -21.99
CA PRO A 13 -30.81 -3.72 -23.06
C PRO A 13 -29.79 -2.62 -22.70
N GLU A 14 -29.51 -2.46 -21.40
CA GLU A 14 -28.50 -1.56 -20.87
C GLU A 14 -27.38 -2.37 -20.22
N PRO A 15 -26.10 -2.15 -20.57
CA PRO A 15 -24.99 -2.82 -19.92
C PRO A 15 -24.97 -2.45 -18.43
N ILE A 16 -24.88 -3.45 -17.56
CA ILE A 16 -24.75 -3.22 -16.11
C ILE A 16 -23.30 -2.81 -15.85
N TYR A 17 -23.02 -1.52 -15.96
CA TYR A 17 -21.73 -0.97 -15.56
C TYR A 17 -21.75 -0.69 -14.06
N TRP A 18 -20.83 -1.34 -13.34
CA TRP A 18 -20.74 -1.18 -11.88
C TRP A 18 -20.30 0.23 -11.47
N TRP A 19 -19.60 0.96 -12.34
CA TRP A 19 -19.22 2.36 -12.10
C TRP A 19 -20.36 3.36 -12.31
N ASP A 20 -21.46 3.01 -13.00
CA ASP A 20 -22.64 3.88 -13.10
C ASP A 20 -23.35 4.04 -11.74
N LYS A 21 -23.15 3.07 -10.84
CA LYS A 21 -23.56 3.18 -9.42
C LYS A 21 -22.71 4.16 -8.63
N TRP A 22 -21.57 4.58 -9.16
CA TRP A 22 -20.69 5.56 -8.53
C TRP A 22 -20.89 6.99 -9.04
N ASP A 23 -21.94 7.24 -9.84
CA ASP A 23 -22.25 8.58 -10.31
C ASP A 23 -22.44 9.54 -9.11
N ARG A 24 -21.68 10.64 -9.12
CA ARG A 24 -21.46 11.57 -7.99
C ARG A 24 -22.77 12.15 -7.44
N ARG A 25 -23.85 12.12 -8.23
CA ARG A 25 -25.19 12.61 -7.86
C ARG A 25 -25.86 11.78 -6.75
N ASN A 26 -25.58 10.49 -6.67
CA ASN A 26 -26.09 9.65 -5.57
C ASN A 26 -25.27 9.77 -4.29
N PHE A 27 -24.05 10.31 -4.40
CA PHE A 27 -23.21 10.71 -3.25
C PHE A 27 -23.36 12.20 -2.93
N ALA A 28 -24.47 12.83 -3.34
CA ALA A 28 -24.82 14.16 -2.87
C ALA A 28 -25.20 14.08 -1.38
N SER A 29 -24.20 13.97 -0.52
CA SER A 29 -24.34 14.36 0.88
C SER A 29 -24.67 15.85 0.90
N ASN A 30 -25.69 16.22 1.68
CA ASN A 30 -26.03 17.62 1.90
C ASN A 30 -24.81 18.35 2.48
N GLY A 31 -24.21 19.24 1.69
CA GLY A 31 -23.56 20.47 2.15
C GLY A 31 -22.62 20.36 3.37
N GLY A 32 -21.80 19.34 3.46
CA GLY A 32 -20.58 19.34 4.26
C GLY A 32 -19.41 19.40 3.31
N THR A 33 -18.39 20.20 3.62
CA THR A 33 -17.05 19.95 3.08
C THR A 33 -16.64 18.55 3.49
N ASP A 34 -17.02 17.55 2.70
CA ASP A 34 -16.59 16.17 2.89
C ASP A 34 -15.15 16.12 2.38
N ILE A 35 -14.26 16.73 3.16
CA ILE A 35 -12.87 16.33 3.20
C ILE A 35 -13.00 14.87 3.56
N LEU A 36 -12.95 13.98 2.56
CA LEU A 36 -12.76 12.55 2.75
C LEU A 36 -11.83 12.44 3.95
N HIS A 37 -12.32 11.94 5.09
CA HIS A 37 -11.51 11.80 6.30
C HIS A 37 -10.43 10.77 5.96
N THR A 38 -9.37 11.23 5.30
CA THR A 38 -8.24 10.42 4.83
C THR A 38 -7.62 9.69 6.00
N ASP A 39 -7.76 10.28 7.18
CA ASP A 39 -7.20 9.84 8.45
C ASP A 39 -7.87 8.54 8.90
N GLU A 40 -9.21 8.44 8.89
CA GLU A 40 -9.91 7.21 9.30
C GLU A 40 -9.64 6.04 8.35
N ALA A 41 -9.67 6.29 7.04
CA ALA A 41 -9.40 5.25 6.05
C ALA A 41 -7.95 4.76 6.11
N GLN A 42 -7.01 5.66 6.37
CA GLN A 42 -5.60 5.34 6.45
C GLN A 42 -5.22 4.70 7.80
N GLU A 43 -5.86 5.09 8.91
CA GLU A 43 -5.77 4.38 10.19
C GLU A 43 -6.28 2.95 10.05
N PHE A 44 -7.43 2.76 9.40
CA PHE A 44 -7.95 1.43 9.09
C PHE A 44 -6.97 0.62 8.23
N LEU A 45 -6.36 1.23 7.21
CA LEU A 45 -5.37 0.58 6.37
C LEU A 45 -4.15 0.11 7.18
N TYR A 46 -3.64 0.94 8.09
CA TYR A 46 -2.49 0.60 8.94
C TYR A 46 -2.83 -0.49 9.94
N ALA A 47 -3.97 -0.39 10.61
CA ALA A 47 -4.46 -1.43 11.52
C ALA A 47 -4.64 -2.77 10.78
N PHE A 48 -5.19 -2.74 9.56
CA PHE A 48 -5.34 -3.92 8.72
C PHE A 48 -3.97 -4.50 8.33
N ALA A 49 -3.01 -3.65 7.94
CA ALA A 49 -1.66 -4.09 7.57
C ALA A 49 -0.93 -4.72 8.75
N GLU A 50 -0.98 -4.10 9.93
CA GLU A 50 -0.43 -4.65 11.18
C GLU A 50 -1.05 -6.02 11.47
N GLN A 51 -2.38 -6.11 11.49
CA GLN A 51 -3.08 -7.36 11.77
C GLN A 51 -2.75 -8.47 10.76
N LEU A 52 -2.61 -8.12 9.47
CA LEU A 52 -2.25 -9.06 8.42
C LEU A 52 -0.84 -9.64 8.66
N MET A 53 0.11 -8.79 9.06
CA MET A 53 1.48 -9.21 9.36
C MET A 53 1.55 -10.00 10.68
N ASP A 54 0.81 -9.58 11.71
CA ASP A 54 0.73 -10.30 12.98
C ASP A 54 0.14 -11.71 12.81
N ARG A 55 -0.86 -11.88 11.93
CA ARG A 55 -1.38 -13.21 11.57
C ARG A 55 -0.34 -14.13 10.94
N ARG A 56 0.70 -13.56 10.33
CA ARG A 56 1.86 -14.29 9.80
C ARG A 56 3.00 -14.43 10.81
N GLN A 57 2.77 -14.09 12.09
CA GLN A 57 3.79 -14.08 13.15
C GLN A 57 4.97 -13.13 12.83
N GLN A 58 4.71 -12.11 11.99
CA GLN A 58 5.63 -11.04 11.69
C GLN A 58 5.21 -9.87 12.57
N ASN A 59 6.11 -9.33 13.39
CA ASN A 59 5.82 -8.23 14.30
C ASN A 59 5.26 -7.02 13.53
N GLY A 60 3.93 -6.95 13.38
CA GLY A 60 3.27 -6.24 12.29
C GLY A 60 3.49 -4.75 12.40
N ARG A 61 3.43 -4.26 13.64
CA ARG A 61 3.83 -2.91 14.03
C ARG A 61 5.23 -2.55 13.54
N GLN A 62 6.22 -3.38 13.86
CA GLN A 62 7.62 -3.12 13.51
C GLN A 62 7.85 -3.19 12.00
N CYS A 63 7.20 -4.14 11.33
CA CYS A 63 7.26 -4.28 9.88
C CYS A 63 6.62 -3.10 9.15
N LEU A 64 5.49 -2.57 9.65
CA LEU A 64 4.85 -1.39 9.07
C LEU A 64 5.76 -0.16 9.22
N LEU A 65 6.35 0.04 10.40
CA LEU A 65 7.29 1.14 10.65
C LEU A 65 8.52 1.05 9.74
N LYS A 66 9.11 -0.14 9.58
CA LYS A 66 10.23 -0.38 8.64
C LYS A 66 9.81 -0.01 7.20
N ALA A 67 8.66 -0.49 6.74
CA ALA A 67 8.16 -0.21 5.39
C ALA A 67 7.89 1.27 5.13
N ILE A 68 7.37 2.01 6.11
CA ILE A 68 7.15 3.45 6.02
C ILE A 68 8.49 4.18 5.90
N CYS A 69 9.48 3.80 6.72
CA CYS A 69 10.83 4.37 6.69
C CYS A 69 11.50 4.12 5.33
N GLU A 70 11.47 2.90 4.82
CA GLU A 70 12.07 2.53 3.54
C GLU A 70 11.38 3.23 2.37
N ASN A 71 10.05 3.29 2.35
CA ASN A 71 9.31 3.99 1.30
C ASN A 71 9.58 5.50 1.29
N ALA A 72 9.85 6.12 2.45
CA ALA A 72 10.19 7.53 2.53
C ALA A 72 11.58 7.88 1.95
N GLN A 73 12.45 6.88 1.77
CA GLN A 73 13.76 7.05 1.12
C GLN A 73 13.68 7.04 -0.40
N ILE A 74 12.61 6.47 -0.96
CA ILE A 74 12.43 6.38 -2.40
C ILE A 74 11.95 7.74 -2.90
N HIS A 75 12.80 8.43 -3.67
CA HIS A 75 12.47 9.74 -4.25
C HIS A 75 11.84 9.66 -5.64
N VAL A 76 12.00 8.52 -6.33
CA VAL A 76 11.47 8.31 -7.68
C VAL A 76 10.54 7.11 -7.66
N HIS A 77 9.25 7.38 -7.87
CA HIS A 77 8.22 6.37 -8.03
C HIS A 77 7.88 6.27 -9.51
N GLN A 78 8.19 5.13 -10.15
CA GLN A 78 7.88 4.90 -11.56
C GLN A 78 6.63 4.04 -11.69
N GLY A 79 5.57 4.63 -12.26
CA GLY A 79 4.33 3.95 -12.56
C GLY A 79 3.33 3.92 -11.40
N LEU A 80 2.06 3.69 -11.77
CA LEU A 80 0.89 3.83 -10.89
C LEU A 80 1.02 3.06 -9.56
N TYR A 81 1.51 1.81 -9.61
CA TYR A 81 1.64 0.99 -8.41
C TYR A 81 2.56 1.63 -7.36
N SER A 82 3.70 2.17 -7.80
CA SER A 82 4.68 2.78 -6.90
C SER A 82 4.17 4.09 -6.29
N GLU A 83 3.42 4.89 -7.05
CA GLU A 83 2.79 6.12 -6.55
C GLU A 83 1.67 5.82 -5.56
N LEU A 84 0.85 4.79 -5.84
CA LEU A 84 -0.19 4.34 -4.92
C LEU A 84 0.41 3.83 -3.61
N LEU A 85 1.46 3.00 -3.69
CA LEU A 85 2.16 2.50 -2.52
C LEU A 85 2.75 3.65 -1.70
N HIS A 86 3.38 4.63 -2.37
CA HIS A 86 3.88 5.83 -1.71
C HIS A 86 2.75 6.59 -1.00
N ARG A 87 1.60 6.77 -1.65
CA ARG A 87 0.45 7.47 -1.06
C ARG A 87 -0.10 6.73 0.16
N PHE A 88 -0.18 5.42 0.11
CA PHE A 88 -0.66 4.60 1.22
C PHE A 88 0.31 4.61 2.42
N LEU A 89 1.62 4.52 2.16
CA LEU A 89 2.63 4.46 3.21
C LEU A 89 3.08 5.84 3.73
N ARG A 90 2.58 6.94 3.16
CA ARG A 90 2.83 8.29 3.66
C ARG A 90 1.86 8.64 4.80
N PRO A 91 2.30 8.69 6.07
CA PRO A 91 1.41 8.96 7.20
C PRO A 91 0.81 10.37 7.13
N HIS A 92 -0.40 10.52 7.67
CA HIS A 92 -0.96 11.83 7.96
C HIS A 92 -0.39 12.38 9.27
N TYR A 93 -0.41 13.70 9.46
CA TYR A 93 0.18 14.35 10.64
C TYR A 93 -0.57 14.06 11.94
N ASN A 94 -1.86 13.69 11.86
CA ASN A 94 -2.70 13.35 13.00
C ASN A 94 -2.60 11.87 13.43
N MET A 95 -1.81 11.06 12.72
CA MET A 95 -1.63 9.64 13.05
C MET A 95 -0.70 9.44 14.24
N ASP A 96 -0.61 8.20 14.69
CA ASP A 96 0.36 7.80 15.71
C ASP A 96 1.76 8.32 15.38
N ALA A 97 2.35 9.01 16.36
CA ALA A 97 3.66 9.65 16.24
C ALA A 97 4.74 8.68 15.76
N ALA A 98 4.65 7.39 16.11
CA ALA A 98 5.61 6.40 15.65
C ALA A 98 5.67 6.28 14.11
N TYR A 99 4.52 6.38 13.43
CA TYR A 99 4.48 6.33 11.96
C TYR A 99 5.07 7.60 11.34
N VAL A 100 4.74 8.76 11.91
CA VAL A 100 5.25 10.06 11.47
C VAL A 100 6.77 10.12 11.67
N ASP A 101 7.26 9.65 12.80
CA ASP A 101 8.69 9.56 13.11
C ASP A 101 9.41 8.62 12.16
N ALA A 102 8.85 7.43 11.87
CA ALA A 102 9.42 6.49 10.90
C ALA A 102 9.57 7.12 9.51
N TRP A 103 8.56 7.88 9.08
CA TRP A 103 8.59 8.61 7.82
C TRP A 103 9.67 9.70 7.80
N HIS A 104 9.82 10.46 8.89
CA HIS A 104 10.87 11.47 9.00
C HIS A 104 12.28 10.87 9.08
N MET A 105 12.43 9.70 9.71
CA MET A 105 13.68 8.95 9.71
C MET A 105 14.07 8.55 8.29
N GLY A 106 13.14 7.98 7.52
CA GLY A 106 13.36 7.63 6.13
C GLY A 106 13.74 8.82 5.25
N GLN A 107 13.05 9.96 5.38
CA GLN A 107 13.44 11.20 4.65
C GLN A 107 14.87 11.68 4.95
N LYS A 108 15.41 11.38 6.13
CA LYS A 108 16.79 11.71 6.52
C LYS A 108 17.81 10.68 6.02
N GLY A 109 17.37 9.60 5.39
CA GLY A 109 18.23 8.54 4.88
C GLY A 109 18.90 7.70 5.96
N VAL A 110 18.28 7.55 7.14
CA VAL A 110 18.81 6.63 8.16
C VAL A 110 18.70 5.18 7.70
N ASP A 111 19.54 4.28 8.21
CA ASP A 111 19.36 2.87 7.93
C ASP A 111 18.12 2.31 8.65
N CYS A 112 17.05 2.07 7.88
CA CYS A 112 15.77 1.58 8.39
C CYS A 112 15.85 0.14 8.89
N GLN A 113 16.79 -0.68 8.39
CA GLN A 113 16.94 -2.07 8.83
C GLN A 113 17.51 -2.12 10.24
N THR A 114 18.51 -1.29 10.53
CA THR A 114 19.10 -1.20 11.87
C THR A 114 18.23 -0.44 12.86
N SER A 115 17.40 0.49 12.38
CA SER A 115 16.43 1.22 13.21
C SER A 115 15.26 0.33 13.69
N TYR A 116 14.89 -0.69 12.91
CA TYR A 116 13.81 -1.62 13.22
C TYR A 116 14.30 -3.09 13.24
N PRO A 117 15.18 -3.49 14.17
CA PRO A 117 15.80 -4.81 14.18
C PRO A 117 14.81 -5.95 14.49
N LYS A 118 13.66 -5.62 15.09
CA LYS A 118 12.57 -6.57 15.37
C LYS A 118 11.77 -6.95 14.11
N ALA A 119 11.98 -6.23 13.01
CA ALA A 119 11.31 -6.41 11.72
C ALA A 119 12.16 -7.30 10.79
N THR A 120 12.49 -8.52 11.23
CA THR A 120 13.42 -9.41 10.52
C THR A 120 12.80 -10.07 9.29
N ASN A 121 11.54 -10.49 9.37
CA ASN A 121 10.82 -11.17 8.30
C ASN A 121 9.51 -10.44 8.04
N CYS A 122 9.51 -9.44 7.17
CA CYS A 122 8.31 -8.68 6.84
C CYS A 122 7.77 -9.11 5.48
N LEU A 123 6.45 -9.12 5.31
CA LEU A 123 5.79 -9.46 4.05
C LEU A 123 6.38 -8.71 2.85
N LEU A 124 6.65 -7.42 3.03
CA LEU A 124 7.15 -6.53 1.97
C LEU A 124 8.63 -6.77 1.64
N ASP A 125 9.35 -7.54 2.46
CA ASP A 125 10.76 -7.90 2.27
C ASP A 125 10.96 -9.20 1.47
N GLN A 126 9.88 -9.96 1.22
CA GLN A 126 9.98 -11.27 0.57
C GLN A 126 10.37 -11.22 -0.92
N HIS A 127 10.51 -10.04 -1.52
CA HIS A 127 10.79 -9.86 -2.95
C HIS A 127 11.95 -8.90 -3.28
N THR A 128 12.63 -8.34 -2.29
CA THR A 128 13.73 -7.37 -2.47
C THR A 128 15.11 -8.04 -2.69
N HIS A 129 15.26 -9.31 -2.30
CA HIS A 129 16.54 -10.04 -2.43
C HIS A 129 16.92 -10.50 -3.85
N VAL A 130 16.10 -10.24 -4.88
CA VAL A 130 16.43 -10.70 -6.25
C VAL A 130 17.34 -9.71 -7.01
N GLN A 131 17.51 -8.47 -6.53
CA GLN A 131 18.22 -7.44 -7.29
C GLN A 131 19.71 -7.26 -6.92
N GLU A 132 20.15 -7.65 -5.71
CA GLU A 132 21.56 -7.47 -5.31
C GLU A 132 22.51 -8.47 -6.00
N ASP A 133 22.04 -9.67 -6.33
CA ASP A 133 22.86 -10.69 -7.03
C ASP A 133 23.14 -10.34 -8.51
N LEU A 134 22.40 -9.38 -9.10
CA LEU A 134 22.55 -8.96 -10.49
C LEU A 134 23.37 -7.66 -10.65
N MET A 135 23.57 -6.87 -9.59
CA MET A 135 24.44 -5.68 -9.64
C MET A 135 25.88 -5.95 -9.21
N GLY A 136 26.16 -7.09 -8.54
CA GLY A 136 27.52 -7.54 -8.23
C GLY A 136 28.29 -8.20 -9.38
N GLN A 137 27.65 -8.48 -10.52
CA GLN A 137 28.27 -9.21 -11.65
C GLN A 137 28.69 -8.33 -12.84
N THR A 138 28.51 -6.99 -12.79
CA THR A 138 28.87 -6.09 -13.90
C THR A 138 30.07 -5.18 -13.65
N SER A 139 30.93 -5.49 -12.68
CA SER A 139 32.21 -4.77 -12.50
C SER A 139 33.36 -5.67 -12.06
N VAL A 140 33.69 -6.68 -12.85
CA VAL A 140 35.07 -7.16 -12.98
C VAL A 140 35.36 -7.42 -14.45
N LYS A 141 36.04 -6.46 -15.09
CA LYS A 141 36.81 -6.69 -16.30
C LYS A 141 38.07 -5.84 -16.24
#